data_AF-A0A7C4LR95-F1
#
_entry.id   AF-A0A7C4LR95-F1
#
_cell.length_a   1.000
_cell.length_b   1.000
_cell.length_c   1.000
_cell.angle_alpha   90.00
_cell.angle_beta   90.00
_cell.angle_gamma   90.00
#
_symmetry.space_group_name_H-M   'P 1'
#
loop_
_entity.id
_entity.type
_entity.pdbx_description
1 polymer ?
#
loop_
_entity_poly.entity_id
_entity_poly.type
_entity_poly.pdbx_seq_one_letter_code
_entity_poly.pdbx_strand_id
1 'polypeptide(L)'
;MKHTSPWSLTVLCLIAGAITSRAQPVDQLAAAYSGRLSYDQASATLRFSGSGSIHFTNAGMRSFIWNVPPVVKQIRIARGVTVNGAFHSKGDLFILGEDRKTSVIYGTDEQRWSQSRGIKAFTICTFQNFGGVMTISNLTSLNPRGFHVRGWENVVHAVSCDFLDRRGGHHNNSDGFEGGDGSTVHDCYFESGDDIIKVYHDVTVTDTTIKMITNSVPIQLGWGNYSDGAVGTFRNLRVFGSGGRGAEGNAIISGRQGRYQVTVNIDGCQIENPNGTLVSLREDTMTLRGSITNAHIRLKAYAGEFQKGKNLLTVCGSAEKRASYDCLPPNSPLSATPQSNEGKTP
;
A
#
# COMPACT_ATOMS: atom_id res chain seq x y z
N MET A 1 22.95 -9.12 57.03
CA MET A 1 21.95 -10.09 56.53
C MET A 1 21.62 -9.75 55.09
N LYS A 2 21.71 -10.74 54.22
CA LYS A 2 21.71 -10.61 52.75
C LYS A 2 20.30 -10.30 52.23
N HIS A 3 20.17 -9.29 51.38
CA HIS A 3 19.07 -9.19 50.42
C HIS A 3 19.64 -8.99 49.03
N THR A 4 19.72 -10.09 48.27
CA THR A 4 19.98 -10.09 46.83
C THR A 4 18.65 -10.27 46.12
N SER A 5 18.29 -9.31 45.26
CA SER A 5 17.15 -9.45 44.34
C SER A 5 17.52 -10.36 43.17
N PRO A 6 16.58 -11.17 42.65
CA PRO A 6 16.81 -11.89 41.40
C PRO A 6 16.47 -11.00 40.21
N TRP A 7 17.43 -10.89 39.30
CA TRP A 7 17.23 -10.34 37.96
C TRP A 7 16.51 -11.40 37.11
N SER A 8 15.29 -11.11 36.69
CA SER A 8 14.60 -11.90 35.67
C SER A 8 15.03 -11.44 34.28
N LEU A 9 15.97 -12.16 33.66
CA LEU A 9 16.19 -12.10 32.21
C LEU A 9 15.05 -12.86 31.52
N THR A 10 14.05 -12.15 31.02
CA THR A 10 13.09 -12.72 30.07
C THR A 10 13.65 -12.52 28.66
N VAL A 11 14.36 -13.53 28.16
CA VAL A 11 14.70 -13.63 26.73
C VAL A 11 13.39 -13.96 25.99
N LEU A 12 12.78 -12.94 25.39
CA LEU A 12 11.63 -13.12 24.51
C LEU A 12 12.14 -13.58 23.13
N CYS A 13 12.28 -14.89 22.95
CA CYS A 13 12.46 -15.48 21.62
C CYS A 13 11.19 -15.24 20.79
N LEU A 14 11.19 -14.18 19.99
CA LEU A 14 10.27 -13.98 18.87
C LEU A 14 10.53 -15.06 17.83
N ILE A 15 9.91 -16.23 18.01
CA ILE A 15 9.77 -17.22 16.94
C ILE A 15 8.80 -16.62 15.93
N ALA A 16 9.36 -15.91 14.94
CA ALA A 16 8.66 -15.61 13.70
C ALA A 16 8.35 -16.95 13.02
N GLY A 17 7.15 -17.46 13.25
CA GLY A 17 6.63 -18.63 12.55
C GLY A 17 6.49 -18.32 11.07
N ALA A 18 7.57 -18.48 10.31
CA ALA A 18 7.53 -18.60 8.86
C ALA A 18 6.81 -19.92 8.55
N ILE A 19 5.49 -19.87 8.45
CA ILE A 19 4.74 -20.94 7.78
C ILE A 19 5.21 -20.90 6.34
N THR A 20 6.17 -21.76 5.99
CA THR A 20 6.64 -21.91 4.62
C THR A 20 5.51 -22.57 3.84
N SER A 21 4.58 -21.78 3.29
CA SER A 21 3.66 -22.26 2.28
C SER A 21 4.51 -22.76 1.10
N ARG A 22 4.29 -24.02 0.72
CA ARG A 22 4.87 -24.59 -0.49
C ARG A 22 4.12 -24.00 -1.67
N ALA A 23 4.85 -23.72 -2.75
CA ALA A 23 4.22 -23.28 -3.99
C ALA A 23 3.24 -24.33 -4.50
N GLN A 24 2.11 -23.89 -5.06
CA GLN A 24 1.06 -24.75 -5.60
C GLN A 24 1.23 -24.84 -7.13
N PRO A 25 1.37 -26.05 -7.71
CA PRO A 25 1.49 -26.22 -9.16
C PRO A 25 0.32 -25.62 -9.94
N VAL A 26 0.55 -25.33 -11.23
CA VAL A 26 -0.47 -24.77 -12.13
C VAL A 26 -1.71 -25.66 -12.23
N ASP A 27 -1.56 -26.99 -12.30
CA ASP A 27 -2.70 -27.91 -12.37
C ASP A 27 -3.55 -27.88 -11.08
N GLN A 28 -2.92 -27.63 -9.93
CA GLN A 28 -3.63 -27.46 -8.67
C GLN A 28 -4.45 -26.16 -8.68
N LEU A 29 -3.91 -25.07 -9.25
CA LEU A 29 -4.68 -23.85 -9.47
C LEU A 29 -5.83 -24.09 -10.45
N ALA A 30 -5.59 -24.81 -11.56
CA ALA A 30 -6.61 -25.12 -12.56
C ALA A 30 -7.80 -25.87 -11.93
N ALA A 31 -7.53 -26.81 -11.03
CA ALA A 31 -8.58 -27.51 -10.27
C ALA A 31 -9.26 -26.65 -9.20
N ALA A 32 -8.57 -25.67 -8.64
CA ALA A 32 -9.06 -24.81 -7.56
C ALA A 32 -9.74 -23.52 -8.07
N TYR A 33 -9.64 -23.20 -9.36
CA TYR A 33 -10.19 -21.99 -9.93
C TYR A 33 -11.51 -22.27 -10.64
N SER A 34 -12.57 -21.53 -10.27
CA SER A 34 -13.91 -21.74 -10.85
C SER A 34 -14.11 -21.16 -12.25
N GLY A 35 -13.19 -20.30 -12.69
CA GLY A 35 -13.25 -19.62 -13.99
C GLY A 35 -12.43 -20.33 -15.06
N ARG A 36 -12.12 -19.63 -16.15
CA ARG A 36 -11.27 -20.17 -17.22
C ARG A 36 -9.85 -19.64 -17.10
N LEU A 37 -8.88 -20.54 -17.20
CA LEU A 37 -7.47 -20.21 -17.29
C LEU A 37 -6.75 -21.10 -18.30
N SER A 38 -5.56 -20.67 -18.70
CA SER A 38 -4.64 -21.42 -19.56
C SER A 38 -3.21 -21.13 -19.12
N TYR A 39 -2.31 -22.08 -19.33
CA TYR A 39 -0.89 -21.92 -19.07
C TYR A 39 -0.09 -22.23 -20.32
N ASP A 40 0.68 -21.25 -20.77
CA ASP A 40 1.68 -21.42 -21.81
C ASP A 40 3.03 -21.72 -21.16
N GLN A 41 3.50 -22.95 -21.34
CA GLN A 41 4.79 -23.40 -20.82
C GLN A 41 5.97 -22.72 -21.50
N ALA A 42 5.87 -22.39 -22.80
CA ALA A 42 6.96 -21.81 -23.57
C ALA A 42 7.26 -20.38 -23.12
N SER A 43 6.22 -19.61 -22.79
CA SER A 43 6.34 -18.25 -22.29
C SER A 43 6.21 -18.13 -20.76
N ALA A 44 6.11 -19.26 -20.04
CA ALA A 44 5.88 -19.32 -18.60
C ALA A 44 4.73 -18.40 -18.11
N THR A 45 3.66 -18.31 -18.91
CA THR A 45 2.56 -17.36 -18.72
C THR A 45 1.28 -18.09 -18.36
N LEU A 46 0.72 -17.80 -17.19
CA LEU A 46 -0.65 -18.13 -16.85
C LEU A 46 -1.59 -17.00 -17.31
N ARG A 47 -2.66 -17.32 -18.03
CA ARG A 47 -3.70 -16.36 -18.42
C ARG A 47 -5.06 -16.74 -17.87
N PHE A 48 -5.67 -15.86 -17.07
CA PHE A 48 -7.07 -15.90 -16.68
C PHE A 48 -7.93 -15.29 -17.78
N SER A 49 -8.85 -16.07 -18.35
CA SER A 49 -9.70 -15.69 -19.50
C SER A 49 -11.21 -15.77 -19.22
N GLY A 50 -11.59 -16.12 -17.99
CA GLY A 50 -12.96 -16.04 -17.52
C GLY A 50 -12.97 -15.82 -16.03
N SER A 51 -13.88 -14.96 -15.56
CA SER A 51 -14.02 -14.60 -14.15
C SER A 51 -14.32 -15.81 -13.28
N GLY A 52 -13.86 -15.76 -12.03
CA GLY A 52 -14.00 -16.87 -11.09
C GLY A 52 -13.25 -16.64 -9.80
N SER A 53 -13.33 -17.63 -8.92
CA SER A 53 -12.73 -17.60 -7.58
C SER A 53 -11.70 -18.70 -7.42
N ILE A 54 -10.60 -18.39 -6.74
CA ILE A 54 -9.62 -19.37 -6.28
C ILE A 54 -10.11 -19.97 -4.96
N HIS A 55 -10.18 -21.30 -4.87
CA HIS A 55 -10.56 -22.00 -3.65
C HIS A 55 -9.82 -23.33 -3.49
N PHE A 56 -8.69 -23.32 -2.80
CA PHE A 56 -7.98 -24.52 -2.38
C PHE A 56 -8.65 -25.16 -1.16
N THR A 57 -9.30 -26.31 -1.36
CA THR A 57 -10.11 -27.01 -0.34
C THR A 57 -9.38 -27.28 0.99
N ASN A 58 -8.07 -27.54 0.94
CA ASN A 58 -7.26 -27.89 2.12
C ASN A 58 -6.51 -26.70 2.75
N ALA A 59 -6.79 -25.47 2.33
CA ALA A 59 -6.09 -24.27 2.82
C ALA A 59 -6.93 -23.42 3.80
N GLY A 60 -8.11 -23.90 4.19
CA GLY A 60 -9.00 -23.25 5.15
C GLY A 60 -9.28 -21.79 4.80
N MET A 61 -9.07 -20.88 5.76
CA MET A 61 -9.27 -19.44 5.55
C MET A 61 -8.30 -18.80 4.56
N ARG A 62 -7.23 -19.49 4.15
CA ARG A 62 -6.27 -19.02 3.14
C ARG A 62 -6.52 -19.64 1.75
N SER A 63 -7.67 -20.28 1.55
CA SER A 63 -8.04 -20.99 0.32
C SER A 63 -8.05 -20.13 -0.95
N PHE A 64 -8.11 -18.81 -0.82
CA PHE A 64 -8.07 -17.88 -1.95
C PHE A 64 -6.64 -17.48 -2.39
N ILE A 65 -5.62 -17.91 -1.66
CA ILE A 65 -4.22 -17.53 -1.93
C ILE A 65 -3.56 -18.59 -2.81
N TRP A 66 -3.08 -18.16 -3.97
CA TRP A 66 -2.16 -18.95 -4.78
C TRP A 66 -0.71 -18.56 -4.52
N ASN A 67 0.04 -19.50 -3.95
CA ASN A 67 1.49 -19.48 -3.82
C ASN A 67 2.08 -19.88 -5.18
N VAL A 68 2.38 -18.87 -5.98
CA VAL A 68 2.81 -18.99 -7.37
C VAL A 68 4.14 -19.75 -7.45
N PRO A 69 4.23 -20.85 -8.22
CA PRO A 69 5.45 -21.61 -8.35
C PRO A 69 6.47 -20.86 -9.23
N PRO A 70 7.79 -20.97 -8.96
CA PRO A 70 8.82 -20.24 -9.71
C PRO A 70 8.85 -20.51 -11.21
N VAL A 71 8.21 -21.58 -11.67
CA VAL A 71 8.05 -21.91 -13.10
C VAL A 71 7.12 -20.94 -13.82
N VAL A 72 6.19 -20.29 -13.12
CA VAL A 72 5.34 -19.22 -13.67
C VAL A 72 6.08 -17.91 -13.52
N LYS A 73 6.38 -17.26 -14.65
CA LYS A 73 7.04 -15.94 -14.69
C LYS A 73 6.04 -14.81 -14.88
N GLN A 74 4.86 -15.13 -15.40
CA GLN A 74 3.86 -14.14 -15.74
C GLN A 74 2.44 -14.61 -15.46
N ILE A 75 1.61 -13.72 -14.91
CA ILE A 75 0.16 -13.87 -14.76
C ILE A 75 -0.50 -12.75 -15.55
N ARG A 76 -1.40 -13.10 -16.48
CA ARG A 76 -2.23 -12.16 -17.25
C ARG A 76 -3.69 -12.30 -16.88
N ILE A 77 -4.35 -11.18 -16.60
CA ILE A 77 -5.79 -11.10 -16.39
C ILE A 77 -6.41 -10.47 -17.62
N ALA A 78 -7.30 -11.19 -18.31
CA ALA A 78 -7.90 -10.66 -19.53
C ALA A 78 -8.79 -9.44 -19.27
N ARG A 79 -9.10 -8.69 -20.33
CA ARG A 79 -10.08 -7.61 -20.27
C ARG A 79 -11.44 -8.15 -19.80
N GLY A 80 -12.09 -7.43 -18.88
CA GLY A 80 -13.40 -7.84 -18.33
C GLY A 80 -13.38 -9.07 -17.42
N VAL A 81 -12.19 -9.52 -16.99
CA VAL A 81 -12.05 -10.67 -16.09
C VAL A 81 -11.80 -10.21 -14.66
N THR A 82 -12.59 -10.77 -13.74
CA THR A 82 -12.43 -10.62 -12.30
C THR A 82 -11.96 -11.95 -11.69
N VAL A 83 -10.80 -11.92 -11.04
CA VAL A 83 -10.27 -13.04 -10.25
C VAL A 83 -10.49 -12.75 -8.78
N ASN A 84 -11.34 -13.53 -8.10
CA ASN A 84 -11.43 -13.50 -6.65
C ASN A 84 -10.30 -14.34 -6.06
N GLY A 85 -9.26 -13.70 -5.53
CA GLY A 85 -8.06 -14.41 -5.08
C GLY A 85 -6.92 -13.49 -4.66
N ALA A 86 -5.77 -14.11 -4.40
CA ALA A 86 -4.51 -13.44 -4.08
C ALA A 86 -3.30 -14.22 -4.64
N PHE A 87 -2.20 -13.52 -4.89
CA PHE A 87 -0.98 -14.08 -5.49
C PHE A 87 0.25 -13.82 -4.63
N HIS A 88 0.89 -14.90 -4.20
CA HIS A 88 2.05 -14.89 -3.32
C HIS A 88 3.24 -15.52 -4.05
N SER A 89 4.38 -14.86 -4.14
CA SER A 89 5.57 -15.37 -4.87
C SER A 89 6.83 -15.37 -4.01
N LYS A 90 7.80 -16.20 -4.40
CA LYS A 90 9.17 -16.25 -3.82
C LYS A 90 10.27 -15.97 -4.85
N GLY A 91 9.89 -15.67 -6.09
CA GLY A 91 10.79 -15.32 -7.16
C GLY A 91 10.14 -14.31 -8.09
N ASP A 92 10.87 -13.95 -9.15
CA ASP A 92 10.44 -12.93 -10.09
C ASP A 92 9.09 -13.26 -10.72
N LEU A 93 8.17 -12.29 -10.68
CA LEU A 93 6.81 -12.46 -11.15
C LEU A 93 6.24 -11.16 -11.70
N PHE A 94 5.73 -11.23 -12.93
CA PHE A 94 4.92 -10.16 -13.53
C PHE A 94 3.44 -10.52 -13.41
N ILE A 95 2.64 -9.63 -12.83
CA ILE A 95 1.19 -9.74 -12.74
C ILE A 95 0.58 -8.55 -13.48
N LEU A 96 -0.17 -8.80 -14.54
CA LEU A 96 -0.65 -7.73 -15.41
C LEU A 96 -2.09 -7.94 -15.84
N GLY A 97 -2.83 -6.84 -15.93
CA GLY A 97 -4.10 -6.80 -16.63
C GLY A 97 -3.92 -6.45 -18.10
N GLU A 98 -4.82 -6.93 -18.94
CA GLU A 98 -4.96 -6.45 -20.32
C GLU A 98 -5.66 -5.07 -20.36
N ASP A 99 -6.32 -4.68 -19.28
CA ASP A 99 -7.01 -3.39 -19.14
C ASP A 99 -7.09 -2.95 -17.66
N ARG A 100 -6.54 -1.77 -17.34
CA ARG A 100 -6.48 -1.23 -15.98
C ARG A 100 -7.80 -1.26 -15.21
N LYS A 101 -8.92 -0.98 -15.89
CA LYS A 101 -10.23 -0.79 -15.25
C LYS A 101 -11.06 -2.07 -15.17
N THR A 102 -10.83 -3.02 -16.08
CA THR A 102 -11.68 -4.21 -16.23
C THR A 102 -10.96 -5.53 -15.97
N SER A 103 -9.63 -5.51 -15.85
CA SER A 103 -8.84 -6.62 -15.30
C SER A 103 -8.74 -6.46 -13.79
N VAL A 104 -9.52 -7.24 -13.04
CA VAL A 104 -9.73 -7.02 -11.60
C VAL A 104 -9.24 -8.21 -10.77
N ILE A 105 -8.47 -7.92 -9.72
CA ILE A 105 -8.25 -8.86 -8.61
C ILE A 105 -9.12 -8.41 -7.44
N TYR A 106 -10.09 -9.24 -7.09
CA TYR A 106 -11.11 -8.93 -6.09
C TYR A 106 -10.89 -9.72 -4.80
N GLY A 107 -11.04 -9.05 -3.65
CA GLY A 107 -11.02 -9.69 -2.35
C GLY A 107 -12.42 -10.07 -1.87
N THR A 108 -13.12 -9.14 -1.23
CA THR A 108 -14.35 -9.42 -0.49
C THR A 108 -15.18 -8.16 -0.26
N ASP A 109 -16.51 -8.26 -0.25
CA ASP A 109 -17.38 -7.16 0.17
C ASP A 109 -17.55 -7.08 1.69
N GLU A 110 -17.19 -8.16 2.39
CA GLU A 110 -17.20 -8.18 3.86
C GLU A 110 -16.21 -7.14 4.42
N GLN A 111 -16.73 -6.18 5.18
CA GLN A 111 -15.92 -5.34 6.03
C GLN A 111 -15.30 -6.18 7.15
N ARG A 112 -14.09 -5.82 7.59
CA ARG A 112 -13.42 -6.50 8.71
C ARG A 112 -13.13 -7.99 8.51
N TRP A 113 -13.02 -8.46 7.26
CA TRP A 113 -12.88 -9.88 6.92
C TRP A 113 -11.76 -10.59 7.71
N SER A 114 -10.60 -9.94 7.84
CA SER A 114 -9.45 -10.51 8.55
C SER A 114 -9.68 -10.57 10.06
N GLN A 115 -10.24 -9.51 10.64
CA GLN A 115 -10.45 -9.38 12.07
C GLN A 115 -11.59 -10.26 12.56
N SER A 116 -12.68 -10.40 11.79
CA SER A 116 -13.78 -11.33 12.10
C SER A 116 -13.34 -12.79 12.14
N ARG A 117 -12.16 -13.09 11.58
CA ARG A 117 -11.56 -14.42 11.52
C ARG A 117 -10.31 -14.58 12.38
N GLY A 118 -9.93 -13.55 13.14
CA GLY A 118 -8.70 -13.56 13.96
C GLY A 118 -7.41 -13.69 13.13
N ILE A 119 -7.43 -13.29 11.85
CA ILE A 119 -6.27 -13.36 10.96
C ILE A 119 -5.59 -12.00 10.88
N LYS A 120 -4.25 -12.00 11.00
CA LYS A 120 -3.45 -10.78 10.81
C LYS A 120 -3.48 -10.35 9.33
N ALA A 121 -4.00 -9.16 9.05
CA ALA A 121 -4.20 -8.66 7.69
C ALA A 121 -2.94 -8.71 6.79
N PHE A 122 -1.76 -8.40 7.33
CA PHE A 122 -0.48 -8.42 6.60
C PHE A 122 -0.06 -9.81 6.10
N THR A 123 -0.75 -10.87 6.54
CA THR A 123 -0.44 -12.25 6.12
C THR A 123 -1.30 -12.74 4.96
N ILE A 124 -2.26 -11.95 4.52
CA ILE A 124 -3.26 -12.33 3.51
C ILE A 124 -3.42 -11.25 2.44
N CYS A 125 -2.31 -10.58 2.10
CA CYS A 125 -2.30 -9.51 1.11
C CYS A 125 -2.71 -10.03 -0.27
N THR A 126 -3.34 -9.19 -1.09
CA THR A 126 -3.72 -9.53 -2.46
C THR A 126 -2.50 -9.88 -3.30
N PHE A 127 -1.42 -9.10 -3.16
CA PHE A 127 -0.13 -9.35 -3.76
C PHE A 127 0.93 -9.40 -2.66
N GLN A 128 1.64 -10.52 -2.55
CA GLN A 128 2.70 -10.66 -1.56
C GLN A 128 3.97 -11.22 -2.17
N ASN A 129 5.07 -10.48 -2.04
CA ASN A 129 6.38 -10.92 -2.46
C ASN A 129 7.22 -11.37 -1.25
N PHE A 130 7.78 -12.57 -1.33
CA PHE A 130 8.67 -13.15 -0.33
C PHE A 130 10.10 -13.36 -0.86
N GLY A 131 10.37 -13.03 -2.13
CA GLY A 131 11.69 -13.18 -2.75
C GLY A 131 11.69 -12.82 -4.24
N GLY A 132 12.82 -12.37 -4.78
CA GLY A 132 12.91 -11.85 -6.15
C GLY A 132 12.15 -10.52 -6.31
N VAL A 133 11.82 -10.16 -7.55
CA VAL A 133 11.11 -8.90 -7.89
C VAL A 133 9.69 -9.17 -8.37
N MET A 134 8.70 -8.53 -7.73
CA MET A 134 7.31 -8.57 -8.19
C MET A 134 6.94 -7.28 -8.91
N THR A 135 6.39 -7.38 -10.13
CA THR A 135 5.81 -6.24 -10.85
C THR A 135 4.32 -6.45 -11.06
N ILE A 136 3.50 -5.49 -10.63
CA ILE A 136 2.04 -5.48 -10.77
C ILE A 136 1.69 -4.32 -11.71
N SER A 137 0.98 -4.59 -12.81
CA SER A 137 0.71 -3.55 -13.79
C SER A 137 -0.67 -3.60 -14.45
N ASN A 138 -1.19 -2.43 -14.82
CA ASN A 138 -2.35 -2.28 -15.71
C ASN A 138 -3.58 -3.07 -15.25
N LEU A 139 -3.88 -3.04 -13.94
CA LEU A 139 -5.04 -3.74 -13.36
C LEU A 139 -5.63 -2.98 -12.17
N THR A 140 -6.80 -3.45 -11.71
CA THR A 140 -7.45 -2.98 -10.49
C THR A 140 -7.35 -4.03 -9.39
N SER A 141 -6.93 -3.65 -8.19
CA SER A 141 -7.10 -4.42 -6.96
C SER A 141 -8.28 -3.85 -6.19
N LEU A 142 -9.31 -4.66 -5.94
CA LEU A 142 -10.59 -4.23 -5.40
C LEU A 142 -10.94 -4.96 -4.10
N ASN A 143 -11.27 -4.19 -3.06
CA ASN A 143 -11.76 -4.62 -1.76
C ASN A 143 -10.93 -5.77 -1.16
N PRO A 144 -9.65 -5.55 -0.83
CA PRO A 144 -8.76 -6.63 -0.41
C PRO A 144 -9.21 -7.21 0.94
N ARG A 145 -8.90 -8.49 1.18
CA ARG A 145 -9.18 -9.17 2.47
C ARG A 145 -8.21 -8.75 3.58
N GLY A 146 -7.01 -8.33 3.19
CA GLY A 146 -6.01 -7.65 4.00
C GLY A 146 -5.42 -6.50 3.17
N PHE A 147 -4.09 -6.35 3.14
CA PHE A 147 -3.47 -5.28 2.36
C PHE A 147 -3.56 -5.55 0.85
N HIS A 148 -3.45 -4.51 0.03
CA HIS A 148 -3.30 -4.68 -1.41
C HIS A 148 -1.94 -5.28 -1.75
N VAL A 149 -0.84 -4.61 -1.38
CA VAL A 149 0.52 -4.99 -1.79
C VAL A 149 1.46 -5.07 -0.58
N ARG A 150 2.25 -6.13 -0.50
CA ARG A 150 3.32 -6.26 0.50
C ARG A 150 4.54 -7.01 -0.03
N GLY A 151 5.69 -6.34 -0.05
CA GLY A 151 7.01 -6.93 -0.27
C GLY A 151 7.85 -7.08 0.99
N TRP A 152 7.54 -6.31 2.05
CA TRP A 152 8.43 -6.12 3.21
C TRP A 152 9.81 -5.68 2.73
N GLU A 153 10.85 -6.49 2.90
CA GLU A 153 12.23 -6.24 2.41
C GLU A 153 12.42 -6.54 0.92
N ASN A 154 11.44 -7.15 0.24
CA ASN A 154 11.55 -7.51 -1.16
C ASN A 154 11.00 -6.42 -2.08
N VAL A 155 11.64 -6.25 -3.24
CA VAL A 155 11.26 -5.23 -4.23
C VAL A 155 9.91 -5.55 -4.84
N VAL A 156 9.04 -4.53 -4.90
CA VAL A 156 7.78 -4.55 -5.62
C VAL A 156 7.65 -3.30 -6.48
N HIS A 157 7.13 -3.45 -7.70
CA HIS A 157 6.80 -2.35 -8.59
C HIS A 157 5.30 -2.36 -8.89
N ALA A 158 4.62 -1.24 -8.69
CA ALA A 158 3.24 -1.03 -9.11
C ALA A 158 3.19 0.02 -10.22
N VAL A 159 2.64 -0.33 -11.39
CA VAL A 159 2.66 0.52 -12.59
C VAL A 159 1.27 0.59 -13.25
N SER A 160 0.67 1.78 -13.32
CA SER A 160 -0.64 1.98 -13.96
C SER A 160 -1.75 1.14 -13.30
N CYS A 161 -1.79 1.11 -11.97
CA CYS A 161 -2.73 0.31 -11.19
C CYS A 161 -3.76 1.16 -10.43
N ASP A 162 -4.93 0.58 -10.18
CA ASP A 162 -5.91 1.13 -9.23
C ASP A 162 -6.02 0.24 -7.99
N PHE A 163 -5.96 0.85 -6.79
CA PHE A 163 -6.10 0.17 -5.51
C PHE A 163 -7.30 0.76 -4.77
N LEU A 164 -8.39 -0.01 -4.75
CA LEU A 164 -9.71 0.48 -4.38
C LEU A 164 -10.29 -0.30 -3.20
N ASP A 165 -10.86 0.42 -2.24
CA ASP A 165 -11.75 -0.12 -1.22
C ASP A 165 -13.09 0.61 -1.24
N ARG A 166 -14.06 0.01 -1.92
CA ARG A 166 -15.44 0.50 -2.04
C ARG A 166 -16.30 0.23 -0.81
N ARG A 167 -15.75 -0.40 0.23
CA ARG A 167 -16.44 -0.63 1.50
C ARG A 167 -16.32 0.56 2.46
N GLY A 168 -15.64 1.64 2.05
CA GLY A 168 -15.57 2.90 2.81
C GLY A 168 -14.42 3.01 3.81
N GLY A 169 -13.45 2.10 3.80
CA GLY A 169 -12.16 2.20 4.51
C GLY A 169 -12.15 1.94 6.03
N HIS A 170 -13.30 1.84 6.68
CA HIS A 170 -13.38 1.63 8.13
C HIS A 170 -13.15 0.15 8.51
N HIS A 171 -12.11 -0.11 9.32
CA HIS A 171 -11.74 -1.46 9.79
C HIS A 171 -11.52 -2.51 8.68
N ASN A 172 -11.12 -2.10 7.49
CA ASN A 172 -10.91 -3.02 6.38
C ASN A 172 -9.48 -3.56 6.29
N ASN A 173 -8.52 -2.89 6.94
CA ASN A 173 -7.08 -3.14 6.78
C ASN A 173 -6.69 -3.21 5.30
N SER A 174 -7.18 -2.27 4.50
CA SER A 174 -6.94 -2.19 3.06
C SER A 174 -5.72 -1.32 2.76
N ASP A 175 -4.62 -1.53 3.48
CA ASP A 175 -3.38 -0.79 3.25
C ASP A 175 -2.95 -0.87 1.77
N GLY A 176 -2.38 0.20 1.25
CA GLY A 176 -2.02 0.33 -0.16
C GLY A 176 -0.77 -0.46 -0.52
N PHE A 177 0.38 0.20 -0.42
CA PHE A 177 1.65 -0.26 -0.93
C PHE A 177 2.73 -0.30 0.16
N GLU A 178 3.39 -1.44 0.23
CA GLU A 178 4.55 -1.71 1.06
C GLU A 178 5.54 -2.55 0.24
N GLY A 179 6.77 -2.08 0.09
CA GLY A 179 7.83 -2.79 -0.63
C GLY A 179 9.20 -2.48 -0.02
N GLY A 180 10.20 -3.28 -0.39
CA GLY A 180 11.58 -3.13 0.07
C GLY A 180 12.33 -2.03 -0.67
N ASP A 181 13.61 -1.87 -0.34
CA ASP A 181 14.46 -0.82 -0.92
C ASP A 181 14.49 -0.91 -2.45
N GLY A 182 14.26 0.22 -3.12
CA GLY A 182 14.20 0.32 -4.58
C GLY A 182 12.82 0.02 -5.19
N SER A 183 11.80 -0.23 -4.36
CA SER A 183 10.42 -0.39 -4.82
C SER A 183 9.87 0.89 -5.45
N THR A 184 8.94 0.74 -6.40
CA THR A 184 8.36 1.88 -7.12
C THR A 184 6.85 1.81 -7.24
N VAL A 185 6.22 3.00 -7.23
CA VAL A 185 4.81 3.20 -7.56
C VAL A 185 4.74 4.26 -8.66
N HIS A 186 4.17 3.94 -9.82
CA HIS A 186 4.13 4.83 -10.97
C HIS A 186 2.74 4.80 -11.62
N ASP A 187 2.17 5.97 -11.93
CA ASP A 187 0.85 6.12 -12.57
C ASP A 187 -0.28 5.38 -11.82
N CYS A 188 -0.26 5.40 -10.49
CA CYS A 188 -1.23 4.66 -9.69
C CYS A 188 -2.35 5.57 -9.15
N TYR A 189 -3.52 4.96 -8.90
CA TYR A 189 -4.61 5.59 -8.17
C TYR A 189 -4.94 4.76 -6.91
N PHE A 190 -5.03 5.43 -5.77
CA PHE A 190 -5.42 4.82 -4.50
C PHE A 190 -6.70 5.46 -3.96
N GLU A 191 -7.65 4.63 -3.58
CA GLU A 191 -8.83 5.01 -2.79
C GLU A 191 -9.07 3.88 -1.80
N SER A 192 -8.19 3.81 -0.80
CA SER A 192 -8.15 2.69 0.13
C SER A 192 -8.18 3.15 1.59
N GLY A 193 -8.64 2.28 2.48
CA GLY A 193 -8.65 2.55 3.91
C GLY A 193 -7.31 2.15 4.53
N ASP A 194 -6.85 2.89 5.53
CA ASP A 194 -5.57 2.65 6.23
C ASP A 194 -4.33 3.24 5.52
N ASP A 195 -3.13 2.75 5.86
CA ASP A 195 -1.85 3.28 5.38
C ASP A 195 -1.64 3.05 3.87
N ILE A 196 -1.49 4.12 3.08
CA ILE A 196 -1.45 4.04 1.61
C ILE A 196 -0.05 3.80 1.08
N ILE A 197 0.90 4.70 1.31
CA ILE A 197 2.32 4.49 0.97
C ILE A 197 3.10 4.34 2.27
N LYS A 198 3.66 3.15 2.50
CA LYS A 198 4.47 2.87 3.69
C LYS A 198 5.94 3.13 3.39
N VAL A 199 6.49 4.21 3.94
CA VAL A 199 7.91 4.57 3.82
C VAL A 199 8.69 3.84 4.91
N TYR A 200 8.74 2.51 4.79
CA TYR A 200 9.48 1.63 5.69
C TYR A 200 10.86 1.27 5.15
N HIS A 201 11.01 1.44 3.85
CA HIS A 201 12.19 1.21 3.04
C HIS A 201 12.27 2.32 1.99
N ASP A 202 13.37 2.39 1.25
CA ASP A 202 13.54 3.35 0.16
C ASP A 202 12.52 3.09 -0.95
N VAL A 203 11.64 4.06 -1.20
CA VAL A 203 10.55 3.95 -2.17
C VAL A 203 10.45 5.19 -3.04
N THR A 204 10.23 4.97 -4.34
CA THR A 204 9.96 6.06 -5.29
C THR A 204 8.52 6.00 -5.79
N VAL A 205 7.79 7.10 -5.61
CA VAL A 205 6.39 7.25 -6.05
C VAL A 205 6.33 8.37 -7.09
N THR A 206 5.69 8.12 -8.23
CA THR A 206 5.59 9.07 -9.34
C THR A 206 4.19 9.06 -9.95
N ASP A 207 3.71 10.23 -10.36
CA ASP A 207 2.44 10.41 -11.11
C ASP A 207 1.26 9.69 -10.46
N THR A 208 1.18 9.77 -9.13
CA THR A 208 0.25 8.97 -8.33
C THR A 208 -0.81 9.86 -7.69
N THR A 209 -2.05 9.40 -7.74
CA THR A 209 -3.20 10.08 -7.13
C THR A 209 -3.75 9.26 -5.96
N ILE A 210 -3.99 9.92 -4.83
CA ILE A 210 -4.55 9.33 -3.62
C ILE A 210 -5.83 10.09 -3.24
N LYS A 211 -6.97 9.41 -3.26
CA LYS A 211 -8.21 9.92 -2.68
C LYS A 211 -8.31 9.44 -1.23
N MET A 212 -8.27 10.37 -0.29
CA MET A 212 -8.44 10.10 1.13
C MET A 212 -9.90 9.76 1.44
N ILE A 213 -10.12 8.52 1.88
CA ILE A 213 -11.39 8.04 2.43
C ILE A 213 -11.21 7.82 3.94
N THR A 214 -12.22 7.28 4.62
CA THR A 214 -12.13 7.01 6.07
C THR A 214 -10.91 6.16 6.41
N ASN A 215 -10.20 6.55 7.47
CA ASN A 215 -8.99 5.89 7.99
C ASN A 215 -7.73 5.98 7.11
N SER A 216 -7.79 6.57 5.91
CA SER A 216 -6.62 6.66 5.03
C SER A 216 -5.49 7.51 5.64
N VAL A 217 -4.24 7.08 5.44
CA VAL A 217 -3.03 7.90 5.65
C VAL A 217 -2.17 7.80 4.38
N PRO A 218 -2.07 8.87 3.58
CA PRO A 218 -1.31 8.87 2.32
C PRO A 218 0.14 8.39 2.46
N ILE A 219 0.86 8.87 3.48
CA ILE A 219 2.26 8.53 3.74
C ILE A 219 2.40 8.08 5.21
N GLN A 220 2.63 6.80 5.44
CA GLN A 220 2.85 6.23 6.76
C GLN A 220 4.34 5.97 7.00
N LEU A 221 4.84 6.42 8.15
CA LEU A 221 6.25 6.36 8.53
C LEU A 221 6.58 5.19 9.47
N GLY A 222 5.59 4.54 10.10
CA GLY A 222 5.90 3.34 10.88
C GLY A 222 4.84 2.89 11.89
N TRP A 223 5.15 1.76 12.50
CA TRP A 223 4.54 1.18 13.69
C TRP A 223 5.61 0.50 14.57
N GLY A 224 6.86 0.89 14.39
CA GLY A 224 8.05 0.26 14.96
C GLY A 224 9.32 0.94 14.42
N ASN A 225 10.48 0.31 14.65
CA ASN A 225 11.78 0.91 14.34
C ASN A 225 12.29 0.59 12.92
N TYR A 226 11.51 -0.16 12.13
CA TYR A 226 11.96 -0.69 10.84
C TYR A 226 12.11 0.36 9.74
N SER A 227 11.60 1.58 9.92
CA SER A 227 11.73 2.69 8.97
C SER A 227 12.95 3.58 9.21
N ASP A 228 13.81 3.26 10.18
CA ASP A 228 14.98 4.10 10.47
C ASP A 228 15.93 4.16 9.27
N GLY A 229 16.17 5.38 8.77
CA GLY A 229 16.99 5.64 7.59
C GLY A 229 16.22 5.65 6.27
N ALA A 230 14.95 5.24 6.24
CA ALA A 230 14.18 5.13 4.99
C ALA A 230 13.98 6.49 4.30
N VAL A 231 13.99 6.46 2.96
CA VAL A 231 13.77 7.63 2.10
C VAL A 231 12.57 7.41 1.19
N GLY A 232 11.52 8.21 1.38
CA GLY A 232 10.40 8.30 0.46
C GLY A 232 10.61 9.44 -0.54
N THR A 233 10.72 9.12 -1.83
CA THR A 233 10.82 10.11 -2.91
C THR A 233 9.54 10.14 -3.72
N PHE A 234 8.88 11.29 -3.79
CA PHE A 234 7.60 11.48 -4.46
C PHE A 234 7.74 12.53 -5.55
N ARG A 235 7.20 12.25 -6.74
CA ARG A 235 7.07 13.24 -7.81
C ARG A 235 5.65 13.26 -8.38
N ASN A 236 5.14 14.44 -8.68
CA ASN A 236 3.79 14.62 -9.24
C ASN A 236 2.70 13.90 -8.41
N LEU A 237 2.70 14.13 -7.09
CA LEU A 237 1.77 13.51 -6.16
C LEU A 237 0.48 14.34 -6.05
N ARG A 238 -0.67 13.73 -6.28
CA ARG A 238 -1.97 14.33 -5.99
C ARG A 238 -2.61 13.63 -4.80
N VAL A 239 -3.03 14.40 -3.79
CA VAL A 239 -3.82 13.90 -2.65
C VAL A 239 -5.04 14.77 -2.47
N PHE A 240 -6.23 14.16 -2.43
CA PHE A 240 -7.47 14.91 -2.28
C PHE A 240 -8.52 14.16 -1.46
N GLY A 241 -9.58 14.86 -1.06
CA GLY A 241 -10.73 14.31 -0.34
C GLY A 241 -10.89 14.93 1.05
N SER A 242 -11.93 14.52 1.77
CA SER A 242 -12.26 15.06 3.10
C SER A 242 -12.14 14.03 4.23
N GLY A 243 -11.78 12.79 3.89
CA GLY A 243 -11.58 11.69 4.83
C GLY A 243 -10.19 11.70 5.48
N GLY A 244 -9.83 10.57 6.05
CA GLY A 244 -8.55 10.33 6.71
C GLY A 244 -8.69 9.60 8.04
N ARG A 245 -7.55 9.32 8.68
CA ARG A 245 -7.52 8.82 10.06
C ARG A 245 -7.77 9.95 11.06
N GLY A 246 -9.02 10.07 11.51
CA GLY A 246 -9.46 11.16 12.39
C GLY A 246 -8.65 11.30 13.67
N ALA A 247 -8.27 10.17 14.30
CA ALA A 247 -7.44 10.17 15.51
C ALA A 247 -6.04 10.79 15.32
N GLU A 248 -5.59 11.00 14.08
CA GLU A 248 -4.31 11.62 13.74
C GLU A 248 -4.49 12.98 13.07
N GLY A 249 -5.71 13.53 13.06
CA GLY A 249 -6.03 14.79 12.40
C GLY A 249 -6.06 14.68 10.87
N ASN A 250 -6.44 13.51 10.33
CA ASN A 250 -6.48 13.23 8.89
C ASN A 250 -5.14 13.61 8.23
N ALA A 251 -4.04 13.21 8.84
CA ALA A 251 -2.71 13.62 8.43
C ALA A 251 -2.31 13.04 7.05
N ILE A 252 -1.63 13.83 6.24
CA ILE A 252 -1.03 13.38 4.97
C ILE A 252 0.18 12.49 5.25
N ILE A 253 1.06 12.95 6.16
CA ILE A 253 2.23 12.23 6.65
C ILE A 253 2.01 11.90 8.11
N SER A 254 2.02 10.61 8.46
CA SER A 254 1.82 10.17 9.84
C SER A 254 2.91 9.25 10.32
N GLY A 255 3.33 9.43 11.58
CA GLY A 255 4.23 8.55 12.30
C GLY A 255 3.62 8.15 13.64
N ARG A 256 3.37 6.84 13.84
CA ARG A 256 2.54 6.38 14.97
C ARG A 256 3.30 5.73 16.11
N GLN A 257 4.29 4.89 15.83
CA GLN A 257 5.14 4.27 16.84
C GLN A 257 6.53 4.00 16.27
N GLY A 258 7.56 4.14 17.10
CA GLY A 258 8.93 3.74 16.77
C GLY A 258 9.99 4.81 17.07
N ARG A 259 11.23 4.37 17.01
CA ARG A 259 12.43 5.20 17.01
C ARG A 259 13.03 5.14 15.62
N TYR A 260 12.94 6.25 14.89
CA TYR A 260 13.44 6.33 13.52
C TYR A 260 13.72 7.77 13.09
N GLN A 261 14.54 7.89 12.05
CA GLN A 261 14.70 9.08 11.24
C GLN A 261 14.31 8.75 9.80
N VAL A 262 13.22 9.35 9.30
CA VAL A 262 12.73 9.14 7.93
C VAL A 262 12.87 10.43 7.14
N THR A 263 13.26 10.32 5.88
CA THR A 263 13.30 11.45 4.93
C THR A 263 12.15 11.32 3.93
N VAL A 264 11.35 12.37 3.78
CA VAL A 264 10.30 12.47 2.76
C VAL A 264 10.59 13.66 1.85
N ASN A 265 10.85 13.37 0.58
CA ASN A 265 11.09 14.36 -0.46
C ASN A 265 9.92 14.34 -1.45
N ILE A 266 9.24 15.47 -1.61
CA ILE A 266 8.14 15.63 -2.55
C ILE A 266 8.48 16.75 -3.53
N ASP A 267 8.52 16.44 -4.81
CA ASP A 267 8.74 17.40 -5.90
C ASP A 267 7.54 17.38 -6.85
N GLY A 268 6.73 18.43 -6.82
CA GLY A 268 5.47 18.47 -7.54
C GLY A 268 4.36 17.81 -6.73
N CYS A 269 3.50 18.60 -6.09
CA CYS A 269 2.29 18.07 -5.49
C CYS A 269 1.07 19.01 -5.50
N GLN A 270 -0.11 18.40 -5.50
CA GLN A 270 -1.39 19.05 -5.20
C GLN A 270 -2.05 18.29 -4.05
N ILE A 271 -2.17 18.92 -2.89
CA ILE A 271 -2.66 18.30 -1.66
C ILE A 271 -3.82 19.12 -1.10
N GLU A 272 -5.03 18.58 -1.14
CA GLU A 272 -6.24 19.28 -0.75
C GLU A 272 -7.11 18.42 0.16
N ASN A 273 -7.18 18.78 1.44
CA ASN A 273 -8.11 18.17 2.38
C ASN A 273 -8.58 19.21 3.40
N PRO A 274 -9.84 19.67 3.32
CA PRO A 274 -10.34 20.74 4.19
C PRO A 274 -10.41 20.34 5.67
N ASN A 275 -10.32 19.04 5.98
CA ASN A 275 -10.29 18.49 7.32
C ASN A 275 -8.90 17.97 7.72
N GLY A 276 -7.94 18.03 6.81
CA GLY A 276 -6.64 17.38 6.91
C GLY A 276 -5.56 18.23 7.56
N THR A 277 -4.50 17.56 7.98
CA THR A 277 -3.26 18.19 8.45
C THR A 277 -2.06 17.64 7.69
N LEU A 278 -0.95 18.37 7.62
CA LEU A 278 0.19 17.91 6.83
C LEU A 278 0.94 16.79 7.55
N VAL A 279 1.23 16.98 8.84
CA VAL A 279 2.09 16.07 9.61
C VAL A 279 1.49 15.75 10.99
N SER A 280 1.50 14.48 11.38
CA SER A 280 1.21 14.01 12.74
C SER A 280 2.28 13.04 13.22
N LEU A 281 3.00 13.36 14.31
CA LEU A 281 4.07 12.53 14.89
C LEU A 281 3.77 12.21 16.35
N ARG A 282 3.53 10.93 16.64
CA ARG A 282 2.97 10.49 17.91
C ARG A 282 3.97 10.33 19.05
N GLU A 283 5.21 9.98 18.74
CA GLU A 283 6.27 9.74 19.73
C GLU A 283 7.44 10.70 19.52
N ASP A 284 8.13 11.06 20.61
CA ASP A 284 9.28 11.98 20.62
C ASP A 284 10.56 11.35 20.05
N THR A 285 10.58 10.03 19.89
CA THR A 285 11.66 9.25 19.31
C THR A 285 11.74 9.30 17.78
N MET A 286 10.82 10.03 17.14
CA MET A 286 10.70 10.11 15.69
C MET A 286 11.30 11.41 15.17
N THR A 287 12.03 11.33 14.05
CA THR A 287 12.42 12.52 13.28
C THR A 287 11.92 12.39 11.84
N LEU A 288 11.18 13.40 11.38
CA LEU A 288 10.83 13.58 9.98
C LEU A 288 11.71 14.66 9.37
N ARG A 289 12.36 14.37 8.24
CA ARG A 289 13.19 15.29 7.47
C ARG A 289 12.73 15.35 6.01
N GLY A 290 13.33 16.27 5.26
CA GLY A 290 13.20 16.35 3.80
C GLY A 290 12.56 17.67 3.36
N SER A 291 12.09 17.69 2.11
CA SER A 291 11.54 18.90 1.50
C SER A 291 10.32 18.61 0.64
N ILE A 292 9.35 19.51 0.70
CA ILE A 292 8.25 19.59 -0.27
C ILE A 292 8.49 20.82 -1.15
N THR A 293 8.57 20.62 -2.46
CA THR A 293 8.83 21.66 -3.48
C THR A 293 7.80 21.57 -4.60
N ASN A 294 7.63 22.65 -5.36
CA ASN A 294 6.66 22.73 -6.45
C ASN A 294 5.26 22.29 -5.98
N ALA A 295 4.70 22.97 -4.98
CA ALA A 295 3.56 22.47 -4.23
C ALA A 295 2.37 23.43 -4.24
N HIS A 296 1.17 22.87 -4.37
CA HIS A 296 -0.10 23.51 -4.06
C HIS A 296 -0.77 22.73 -2.92
N ILE A 297 -0.81 23.32 -1.71
CA ILE A 297 -1.32 22.66 -0.51
C ILE A 297 -2.43 23.50 0.11
N ARG A 298 -3.59 22.90 0.35
CA ARG A 298 -4.74 23.48 1.05
C ARG A 298 -5.27 22.50 2.09
N LEU A 299 -4.93 22.75 3.36
CA LEU A 299 -5.28 21.90 4.50
C LEU A 299 -5.96 22.72 5.59
N LYS A 300 -6.54 22.06 6.60
CA LYS A 300 -7.07 22.71 7.80
C LYS A 300 -5.96 23.35 8.63
N ALA A 301 -4.87 22.62 8.83
CA ALA A 301 -3.73 23.05 9.63
C ALA A 301 -2.43 22.36 9.16
N TYR A 302 -1.28 22.86 9.61
CA TYR A 302 -0.01 22.19 9.34
C TYR A 302 0.15 20.91 10.16
N ALA A 303 -0.07 20.99 11.47
CA ALA A 303 0.17 19.91 12.40
C ALA A 303 -1.14 19.24 12.83
N GLY A 304 -1.12 17.91 12.88
CA GLY A 304 -2.19 17.07 13.39
C GLY A 304 -2.25 17.02 14.91
N GLU A 305 -3.04 16.07 15.41
CA GLU A 305 -3.27 15.85 16.84
C GLU A 305 -1.98 15.62 17.61
N PHE A 306 -1.03 14.89 17.03
CA PHE A 306 0.22 14.55 17.69
C PHE A 306 1.42 15.30 17.11
N GLN A 307 2.22 15.88 17.99
CA GLN A 307 3.36 16.73 17.64
C GLN A 307 4.59 16.45 18.51
N LYS A 308 4.75 15.21 18.99
CA LYS A 308 5.84 14.86 19.91
C LYS A 308 7.18 14.72 19.18
N GLY A 309 7.14 14.17 17.97
CA GLY A 309 8.34 13.93 17.18
C GLY A 309 8.97 15.21 16.63
N LYS A 310 10.24 15.11 16.25
CA LYS A 310 10.99 16.21 15.66
C LYS A 310 10.65 16.34 14.17
N ASN A 311 9.89 17.36 13.81
CA ASN A 311 9.57 17.69 12.42
C ASN A 311 10.54 18.76 11.87
N LEU A 312 11.40 18.35 10.94
CA LEU A 312 12.38 19.19 10.23
C LEU A 312 12.05 19.36 8.73
N LEU A 313 10.82 19.04 8.33
CA LEU A 313 10.36 19.19 6.96
C LEU A 313 10.34 20.67 6.56
N THR A 314 10.90 21.00 5.41
CA THR A 314 10.73 22.31 4.78
C THR A 314 9.71 22.23 3.66
N VAL A 315 8.85 23.24 3.52
CA VAL A 315 7.85 23.30 2.45
C VAL A 315 8.02 24.61 1.69
N CYS A 316 8.13 24.53 0.37
CA CYS A 316 8.39 25.68 -0.51
C CYS A 316 9.60 26.52 -0.07
N GLY A 317 10.68 25.87 0.37
CA GLY A 317 11.91 26.52 0.85
C GLY A 317 11.78 27.19 2.23
N SER A 318 10.65 27.02 2.93
CA SER A 318 10.40 27.60 4.26
C SER A 318 10.27 26.52 5.34
N ALA A 319 10.75 26.83 6.55
CA ALA A 319 10.49 26.03 7.76
C ALA A 319 9.22 26.49 8.50
N GLU A 320 8.55 27.54 8.01
CA GLU A 320 7.30 28.02 8.60
C GLU A 320 6.18 27.02 8.40
N LYS A 321 5.42 26.77 9.47
CA LYS A 321 4.35 25.77 9.53
C LYS A 321 3.00 26.41 9.21
N ARG A 322 2.53 26.26 7.98
CA ARG A 322 1.27 26.86 7.46
C ARG A 322 0.29 25.77 7.03
N ALA A 323 -1.00 26.10 7.07
CA ALA A 323 -2.05 25.23 6.52
C ALA A 323 -2.12 25.28 4.98
N SER A 324 -1.42 26.25 4.38
CA SER A 324 -1.46 26.51 2.95
C SER A 324 -0.08 26.87 2.41
N TYR A 325 0.25 26.33 1.25
CA TYR A 325 1.47 26.63 0.51
C TYR A 325 1.15 26.71 -0.98
N ASP A 326 1.80 27.64 -1.68
CA ASP A 326 1.66 27.79 -3.12
C ASP A 326 3.02 28.21 -3.69
N CYS A 327 3.75 27.21 -4.20
CA CYS A 327 4.99 27.39 -4.93
C CYS A 327 5.00 26.51 -6.19
N LEU A 328 3.82 26.11 -6.67
CA LEU A 328 3.67 25.33 -7.89
C LEU A 328 3.97 26.24 -9.11
N PRO A 329 4.83 25.82 -10.04
CA PRO A 329 5.05 26.58 -11.27
C PRO A 329 3.75 26.70 -12.10
N PRO A 330 3.49 27.84 -12.77
CA PRO A 330 2.27 28.06 -13.53
C PRO A 330 1.98 26.98 -14.60
N ASN A 331 3.03 26.41 -15.19
CA ASN A 331 2.94 25.40 -16.26
C ASN A 331 3.07 23.96 -15.74
N SER A 332 2.87 23.73 -14.44
CA SER A 332 2.98 22.38 -13.87
C SER A 332 1.87 21.46 -14.42
N PRO A 333 2.15 20.19 -14.77
CA PRO A 333 1.11 19.24 -15.15
C PRO A 333 0.05 19.01 -14.05
N LEU A 334 0.37 19.39 -12.81
CA LEU A 334 -0.56 19.36 -11.68
C LEU A 334 -1.52 20.56 -11.60
N SER A 335 -1.27 21.65 -12.36
CA SER A 335 -2.15 22.83 -12.36
C SER A 335 -3.44 22.62 -13.16
N ALA A 336 -3.52 21.56 -13.96
CA ALA A 336 -4.76 21.12 -14.58
C ALA A 336 -5.67 20.47 -13.53
N THR A 337 -6.78 21.15 -13.20
CA THR A 337 -7.90 20.57 -12.45
C THR A 337 -8.31 19.27 -13.15
N PRO A 338 -8.38 18.13 -12.44
CA PRO A 338 -8.82 16.89 -13.06
C PRO A 338 -10.22 17.09 -13.64
N GLN A 339 -10.40 16.80 -14.93
CA GLN A 339 -11.71 16.52 -15.47
C GLN A 339 -12.28 15.38 -14.62
N SER A 340 -13.37 15.66 -13.93
CA SER A 340 -14.21 14.63 -13.33
C SER A 340 -14.68 13.73 -14.45
N ASN A 341 -13.93 12.67 -14.75
CA ASN A 341 -14.48 11.50 -15.41
C ASN A 341 -15.39 10.79 -14.39
N GLU A 342 -16.48 11.47 -14.02
CA GLU A 342 -17.75 10.81 -13.72
C GLU A 342 -18.26 10.25 -15.05
N GLY A 343 -17.51 9.26 -15.55
CA GLY A 343 -17.87 8.46 -16.70
C GLY A 343 -19.00 7.54 -16.26
N LYS A 344 -20.21 7.95 -16.60
CA LYS A 344 -21.39 7.12 -16.80
C LYS A 344 -20.99 5.68 -17.11
N THR A 345 -21.38 4.77 -16.23
CA THR A 345 -21.49 3.35 -16.53
C THR A 345 -22.40 3.17 -17.75
N PRO A 346 -22.01 2.38 -18.76
CA PRO A 346 -22.97 1.61 -19.55
C PRO A 346 -23.67 0.58 -18.67
#